data_AF-A0A2M7J6A8-F1
#
_entry.id   AF-A0A2M7J6A8-F1
#
_cell.length_a   1.000
_cell.length_b   1.000
_cell.length_c   1.000
_cell.angle_alpha   90.00
_cell.angle_beta   90.00
_cell.angle_gamma   90.00
#
_symmetry.space_group_name_H-M   'P 1'
#
loop_
_entity.id
_entity.type
_entity.pdbx_description
1 polymer ?
#
loop_
_entity_poly.entity_id
_entity_poly.type
_entity_poly.pdbx_seq_one_letter_code
_entity_poly.pdbx_strand_id
1 'polypeptide(L)'
;MFKNKEPKTLEEKLKVLFLINAAERYNILTKAADQTNLSYEKFLEQLIDEELAAKQQRTLKKRVWEAKFPSLNTLDQYDFTWPQKINKKLVLSLFDLKFMERREWIVFVGNSGLGKTHLAKALGYEACHQCYRALFTKTAHVIHTLQAAQSDHSQEKALKRFTKPDLLILDELGFLPLDQGQANLLFQVLSDRYEYNQG
;
A
#
# COMPACT_ATOMS: atom_id res chain seq x y z
N MET A 1 -13.63 16.19 -26.19
CA MET A 1 -13.89 15.30 -27.35
C MET A 1 -12.60 15.23 -28.17
N PHE A 2 -11.71 14.28 -27.86
CA PHE A 2 -10.43 14.15 -28.57
C PHE A 2 -10.69 13.52 -29.94
N LYS A 3 -10.40 14.24 -31.02
CA LYS A 3 -10.28 13.65 -32.36
C LYS A 3 -9.02 12.79 -32.37
N ASN A 4 -9.10 11.52 -31.97
CA ASN A 4 -7.96 10.63 -32.06
C ASN A 4 -7.82 10.15 -33.51
N LYS A 5 -6.77 10.64 -34.19
CA LYS A 5 -6.19 9.95 -35.35
C LYS A 5 -5.87 8.51 -34.93
N GLU A 6 -6.14 7.55 -35.80
CA GLU A 6 -5.71 6.17 -35.59
C GLU A 6 -4.19 6.10 -35.38
N PRO A 7 -3.71 5.36 -34.36
CA PRO A 7 -2.28 5.23 -34.09
C PRO A 7 -1.60 4.49 -35.25
N LYS A 8 -0.64 5.14 -35.91
CA LYS A 8 0.05 4.63 -37.11
C LYS A 8 1.36 3.94 -36.77
N THR A 9 2.08 4.45 -35.78
CA THR A 9 3.38 3.88 -35.37
C THR A 9 3.21 2.83 -34.27
N LEU A 10 4.19 1.91 -34.14
CA LEU A 10 4.21 0.95 -33.05
C LEU A 10 4.22 1.67 -31.69
N GLU A 11 5.00 2.73 -31.56
CA GLU A 11 5.06 3.55 -30.35
C GLU A 11 3.69 4.13 -29.96
N GLU A 12 2.95 4.71 -30.93
CA GLU A 12 1.61 5.23 -30.70
C GLU A 12 0.64 4.13 -30.25
N LYS A 13 0.69 2.95 -30.87
CA LYS A 13 -0.13 1.80 -30.50
C LYS A 13 0.19 1.32 -29.07
N LEU A 14 1.47 1.22 -28.72
CA LEU A 14 1.91 0.84 -27.37
C LEU A 14 1.42 1.85 -26.32
N LYS A 15 1.48 3.15 -26.60
CA LYS A 15 0.96 4.20 -25.70
C LYS A 15 -0.55 4.11 -25.50
N VAL A 16 -1.32 3.87 -26.56
CA VAL A 16 -2.79 3.69 -26.48
C VAL A 16 -3.17 2.47 -25.65
N LEU A 17 -2.36 1.40 -25.69
CA LEU A 17 -2.53 0.22 -24.85
C LEU A 17 -1.98 0.38 -23.42
N PHE A 18 -1.51 1.58 -23.06
CA PHE A 18 -0.86 1.86 -21.78
C PHE A 18 0.36 0.96 -21.50
N LEU A 19 1.10 0.59 -22.55
CA LEU A 19 2.39 -0.12 -22.49
C LEU A 19 3.52 0.92 -22.57
N ILE A 20 3.58 1.79 -21.55
CA ILE A 20 4.38 3.01 -21.57
C ILE A 20 5.88 2.70 -21.62
N ASN A 21 6.35 1.77 -20.80
CA ASN A 21 7.77 1.38 -20.78
C ASN A 21 8.16 0.66 -22.07
N ALA A 22 7.28 -0.19 -22.62
CA ALA A 22 7.49 -0.80 -23.93
C ALA A 22 7.61 0.26 -25.04
N ALA A 23 6.75 1.29 -25.05
CA ALA A 23 6.82 2.38 -26.02
C ALA A 23 8.14 3.15 -25.94
N GLU A 24 8.69 3.32 -24.75
CA GLU A 24 9.98 4.02 -24.52
C GLU A 24 11.19 3.14 -24.84
N ARG A 25 11.11 1.83 -24.60
CA ARG A 25 12.28 0.94 -24.61
C ARG A 25 12.35 -0.03 -25.80
N TYR A 26 11.28 -0.21 -26.58
CA TYR A 26 11.29 -1.20 -27.67
C TYR A 26 12.45 -0.99 -28.66
N ASN A 27 12.76 0.27 -29.02
CA ASN A 27 13.86 0.61 -29.93
C ASN A 27 15.23 0.13 -29.42
N ILE A 28 15.45 0.16 -28.11
CA ILE A 28 16.71 -0.29 -27.48
C ILE A 28 16.75 -1.82 -27.49
N LEU A 29 15.64 -2.46 -27.13
CA LEU A 29 15.53 -3.91 -27.11
C LEU A 29 15.65 -4.53 -28.51
N THR A 30 15.10 -3.89 -29.53
CA THR A 30 15.22 -4.38 -30.92
C THR A 30 16.70 -4.38 -31.36
N LYS A 31 17.44 -3.31 -31.08
CA LYS A 31 18.89 -3.25 -31.39
C LYS A 31 19.69 -4.33 -30.65
N ALA A 32 19.36 -4.61 -29.41
CA ALA A 32 20.00 -5.67 -28.63
C ALA A 32 19.64 -7.08 -29.16
N ALA A 33 18.40 -7.28 -29.58
CA ALA A 33 17.93 -8.52 -30.19
C ALA A 33 18.64 -8.81 -31.52
N ASP A 34 18.85 -7.78 -32.35
CA ASP A 34 19.58 -7.89 -33.62
C ASP A 34 21.04 -8.34 -33.40
N GLN A 35 21.69 -7.86 -32.34
CA GLN A 35 23.07 -8.23 -31.99
C GLN A 35 23.21 -9.62 -31.39
N THR A 36 22.17 -10.11 -30.73
CA THR A 36 22.17 -11.39 -30.00
C THR A 36 21.46 -12.52 -30.76
N ASN A 37 20.98 -12.23 -31.97
CA ASN A 37 20.20 -13.16 -32.81
C ASN A 37 19.02 -13.78 -32.05
N LEU A 38 18.31 -12.94 -31.29
CA LEU A 38 17.20 -13.35 -30.42
C LEU A 38 15.98 -13.72 -31.27
N SER A 39 15.29 -14.80 -30.92
CA SER A 39 14.04 -15.15 -31.60
C SER A 39 12.95 -14.10 -31.35
N TYR A 40 12.02 -13.95 -32.29
CA TYR A 40 10.91 -13.00 -32.15
C TYR A 40 10.06 -13.26 -30.90
N GLU A 41 9.86 -14.53 -30.55
CA GLU A 41 9.14 -14.94 -29.35
C GLU A 41 9.84 -14.45 -28.08
N LYS A 42 11.16 -14.70 -27.96
CA LYS A 42 11.96 -14.24 -26.82
C LYS A 42 12.05 -12.72 -26.72
N PHE A 43 12.11 -12.02 -27.86
CA PHE A 43 12.06 -10.56 -27.88
C PHE A 43 10.73 -10.04 -27.33
N LEU A 44 9.60 -10.61 -27.77
CA LEU A 44 8.28 -10.21 -27.29
C LEU A 44 8.12 -10.51 -25.79
N GLU A 45 8.55 -11.69 -25.34
CA GLU A 45 8.55 -12.06 -23.92
C GLU A 45 9.33 -11.04 -23.09
N GLN A 46 10.57 -10.74 -23.47
CA GLN A 46 11.40 -9.75 -22.77
C GLN A 46 10.77 -8.34 -22.74
N LEU A 47 10.20 -7.89 -23.86
CA LEU A 47 9.55 -6.57 -23.93
C LEU A 47 8.35 -6.49 -22.98
N ILE A 48 7.55 -7.56 -22.93
CA ILE A 48 6.37 -7.64 -22.07
C ILE A 48 6.76 -7.78 -20.59
N ASP A 49 7.78 -8.57 -20.27
CA ASP A 49 8.30 -8.73 -18.90
C ASP A 49 8.79 -7.39 -18.34
N GLU A 50 9.51 -6.60 -19.14
CA GLU A 50 9.95 -5.26 -18.72
C GLU A 50 8.77 -4.31 -18.49
N GLU A 51 7.72 -4.38 -19.31
CA GLU A 51 6.49 -3.59 -19.10
C GLU A 51 5.75 -4.03 -17.85
N LEU A 52 5.63 -5.35 -17.60
CA LEU A 52 5.00 -5.89 -16.40
C LEU A 52 5.73 -5.44 -15.15
N ALA A 53 7.06 -5.55 -15.11
CA ALA A 53 7.88 -5.06 -14.01
C ALA A 53 7.70 -3.55 -13.78
N ALA A 54 7.70 -2.76 -14.86
CA ALA A 54 7.47 -1.32 -14.77
C ALA A 54 6.05 -0.97 -14.25
N LYS A 55 5.01 -1.71 -14.67
CA LYS A 55 3.64 -1.56 -14.15
C LYS A 55 3.55 -1.90 -12.67
N GLN A 56 4.14 -3.02 -12.24
CA GLN A 56 4.20 -3.39 -10.83
C GLN A 56 4.89 -2.30 -10.00
N GLN A 57 6.06 -1.81 -10.46
CA GLN A 57 6.79 -0.77 -9.75
C GLN A 57 6.02 0.55 -9.65
N ARG A 58 5.37 0.99 -10.74
CA ARG A 58 4.51 2.21 -10.71
C ARG A 58 3.36 2.05 -9.73
N THR A 59 2.73 0.88 -9.71
CA THR A 59 1.60 0.61 -8.82
C THR A 59 2.04 0.56 -7.36
N LEU A 60 3.17 -0.09 -7.06
CA LEU A 60 3.78 -0.09 -5.72
C LEU A 60 4.11 1.33 -5.27
N LYS A 61 4.82 2.12 -6.08
CA LYS A 61 5.17 3.51 -5.77
C LYS A 61 3.92 4.34 -5.44
N LYS A 62 2.85 4.18 -6.23
CA LYS A 62 1.57 4.86 -5.99
C LYS A 62 0.97 4.44 -4.64
N ARG A 63 0.84 3.14 -4.37
CA ARG A 63 0.25 2.64 -3.11
C ARG A 63 1.04 3.08 -1.89
N VAL A 64 2.37 3.01 -1.96
CA VAL A 64 3.27 3.48 -0.89
C VAL A 64 3.09 4.99 -0.63
N TRP A 65 2.93 5.79 -1.69
CA TRP A 65 2.65 7.23 -1.56
C TRP A 65 1.25 7.51 -0.97
N GLU A 66 0.25 6.71 -1.35
CA GLU A 66 -1.11 6.79 -0.81
C GLU A 66 -1.18 6.33 0.66
N ALA A 67 -0.29 5.43 1.08
CA ALA A 67 -0.25 4.89 2.43
C ALA A 67 0.28 5.86 3.49
N LYS A 68 0.89 6.99 3.10
CA LYS A 68 1.31 8.08 4.02
C LYS A 68 2.25 7.65 5.16
N PHE A 69 3.13 6.68 4.91
CA PHE A 69 4.19 6.35 5.87
C PHE A 69 5.09 7.58 6.12
N PRO A 70 5.37 7.95 7.39
CA PRO A 70 6.29 9.05 7.72
C PRO A 70 7.72 8.78 7.23
N SER A 71 8.11 7.50 7.23
CA SER A 71 9.36 6.99 6.69
C SER A 71 9.12 5.60 6.13
N LEU A 72 9.87 5.22 5.09
CA LEU A 72 9.84 3.85 4.60
C LEU A 72 10.66 2.98 5.54
N ASN A 73 10.02 1.93 6.04
CA ASN A 73 10.66 0.91 6.84
C ASN A 73 10.29 -0.45 6.28
N THR A 74 11.26 -1.35 6.25
CA THR A 74 11.09 -2.72 5.79
C THR A 74 11.47 -3.69 6.90
N LEU A 75 11.08 -4.95 6.74
CA LEU A 75 11.32 -5.98 7.76
C LEU A 75 12.81 -6.29 7.93
N ASP A 76 13.59 -6.25 6.85
CA ASP A 76 15.04 -6.47 6.84
C ASP A 76 15.81 -5.41 7.64
N GLN A 77 15.25 -4.21 7.80
CA GLN A 77 15.81 -3.14 8.63
C GLN A 77 15.49 -3.30 10.11
N TYR A 78 14.63 -4.25 10.50
CA TYR A 78 14.26 -4.47 11.90
C TYR A 78 15.28 -5.36 12.60
N ASP A 79 15.89 -4.84 13.66
CA ASP A 79 16.81 -5.60 14.49
C ASP A 79 16.04 -6.51 15.47
N PHE A 80 16.02 -7.82 15.18
CA PHE A 80 15.42 -8.81 16.08
C PHE A 80 16.27 -9.13 17.32
N THR A 81 17.51 -8.61 17.42
CA THR A 81 18.38 -8.80 18.58
C THR A 81 18.06 -7.80 19.71
N TRP A 82 17.28 -6.75 19.42
CA TRP A 82 16.90 -5.69 20.35
C TRP A 82 15.44 -5.29 20.12
N PRO A 83 14.48 -5.50 21.06
CA PRO A 83 14.56 -5.74 22.51
C PRO A 83 14.16 -7.18 22.95
N GLN A 84 14.18 -7.47 24.27
CA GLN A 84 13.90 -8.79 24.87
C GLN A 84 12.61 -9.48 24.34
N LYS A 85 12.75 -10.79 24.04
CA LYS A 85 11.73 -11.79 23.63
C LYS A 85 10.52 -11.24 22.85
N ILE A 86 10.76 -10.55 21.73
CA ILE A 86 9.75 -10.52 20.68
C ILE A 86 9.67 -11.92 20.06
N ASN A 87 8.46 -12.46 19.88
CA ASN A 87 8.29 -13.74 19.21
C ASN A 87 8.56 -13.56 17.72
N LYS A 88 9.83 -13.72 17.30
CA LYS A 88 10.27 -13.58 15.90
C LYS A 88 9.43 -14.42 14.95
N LYS A 89 9.12 -15.67 15.32
CA LYS A 89 8.32 -16.58 14.49
C LYS A 89 6.91 -16.02 14.25
N LEU A 90 6.28 -15.50 15.31
CA LEU A 90 4.97 -14.86 15.20
C LEU A 90 5.04 -13.61 14.32
N VAL A 91 6.02 -12.72 14.54
CA VAL A 91 6.18 -11.50 13.72
C VAL A 91 6.36 -11.85 12.25
N LEU A 92 7.27 -12.77 11.92
CA LEU A 92 7.50 -13.20 10.54
C LEU A 92 6.25 -13.79 9.90
N SER A 93 5.42 -14.52 10.68
CA SER A 93 4.17 -15.06 10.15
C SER A 93 3.16 -13.98 9.75
N LEU A 94 3.23 -12.75 10.32
CA LEU A 94 2.34 -11.66 9.92
C LEU A 94 2.63 -11.17 8.49
N PHE A 95 3.87 -11.33 8.00
CA PHE A 95 4.28 -10.86 6.68
C PHE A 95 3.82 -11.77 5.53
N ASP A 96 3.19 -12.91 5.83
CA ASP A 96 2.39 -13.65 4.83
C ASP A 96 1.01 -13.02 4.57
N LEU A 97 0.65 -12.00 5.36
CA LEU A 97 -0.59 -11.22 5.30
C LEU A 97 -1.89 -12.02 5.40
N LYS A 98 -1.84 -13.32 5.76
CA LYS A 98 -3.06 -14.15 5.84
C LYS A 98 -4.04 -13.68 6.90
N PHE A 99 -3.59 -12.89 7.88
CA PHE A 99 -4.49 -12.25 8.85
C PHE A 99 -5.49 -11.30 8.17
N MET A 100 -5.13 -10.70 7.02
CA MET A 100 -6.04 -9.86 6.24
C MET A 100 -7.17 -10.69 5.62
N GLU A 101 -6.85 -11.87 5.08
CA GLU A 101 -7.85 -12.82 4.57
C GLU A 101 -8.76 -13.34 5.68
N ARG A 102 -8.19 -13.61 6.86
CA ARG A 102 -8.93 -14.02 8.07
C ARG A 102 -9.68 -12.86 8.75
N ARG A 103 -9.50 -11.63 8.28
CA ARG A 103 -10.13 -10.41 8.81
C ARG A 103 -9.79 -10.17 10.29
N GLU A 104 -8.58 -10.53 10.69
CA GLU A 104 -8.07 -10.40 12.06
C GLU A 104 -7.39 -9.05 12.29
N TRP A 105 -7.48 -8.54 13.52
CA TRP A 105 -6.75 -7.34 13.92
C TRP A 105 -5.42 -7.71 14.55
N ILE A 106 -4.39 -6.93 14.24
CA ILE A 106 -3.08 -7.05 14.87
C ILE A 106 -2.90 -5.88 15.82
N VAL A 107 -2.55 -6.20 17.07
CA VAL A 107 -2.22 -5.19 18.08
C VAL A 107 -0.80 -5.44 18.55
N PHE A 108 0.09 -4.47 18.31
CA PHE A 108 1.42 -4.48 18.89
C PHE A 108 1.37 -3.85 20.29
N VAL A 109 1.61 -4.67 21.33
CA VAL A 109 1.61 -4.23 22.73
C VAL A 109 3.03 -4.26 23.28
N GLY A 110 3.43 -3.21 24.00
CA GLY A 110 4.72 -3.12 24.67
C GLY A 110 5.16 -1.67 24.92
N ASN A 111 6.22 -1.51 25.71
CA ASN A 111 6.78 -0.19 26.06
C ASN A 111 7.20 0.62 24.82
N SER A 112 7.34 1.94 24.98
CA SER A 112 7.87 2.80 23.92
C SER A 112 9.30 2.38 23.53
N GLY A 113 9.70 2.63 22.29
CA GLY A 113 11.05 2.32 21.79
C GLY A 113 11.30 0.86 21.36
N LEU A 114 10.31 -0.05 21.46
CA LEU A 114 10.49 -1.46 21.06
C LEU A 114 10.30 -1.74 19.55
N GLY A 115 10.21 -0.69 18.73
CA GLY A 115 10.04 -0.81 17.28
C GLY A 115 8.65 -1.23 16.79
N LYS A 116 7.60 -1.10 17.62
CA LYS A 116 6.21 -1.36 17.22
C LYS A 116 5.80 -0.58 15.97
N THR A 117 6.10 0.72 15.96
CA THR A 117 5.84 1.60 14.81
C THR A 117 6.67 1.20 13.59
N HIS A 118 7.90 0.68 13.77
CA HIS A 118 8.69 0.14 12.66
C HIS A 118 8.02 -1.08 12.05
N LEU A 119 7.64 -2.06 12.87
CA LEU A 119 6.97 -3.28 12.41
C LEU A 119 5.64 -2.97 11.73
N ALA A 120 4.86 -2.03 12.27
CA ALA A 120 3.60 -1.60 11.66
C ALA A 120 3.82 -0.97 10.28
N LYS A 121 4.83 -0.10 10.12
CA LYS A 121 5.21 0.48 8.82
C LYS A 121 5.71 -0.58 7.84
N ALA A 122 6.56 -1.50 8.29
CA ALA A 122 7.09 -2.60 7.48
C ALA A 122 5.97 -3.53 6.99
N LEU A 123 5.00 -3.85 7.86
CA LEU A 123 3.83 -4.65 7.49
C LEU A 123 2.95 -3.91 6.47
N GLY A 124 2.76 -2.60 6.64
CA GLY A 124 2.05 -1.77 5.66
C GLY A 124 2.75 -1.69 4.31
N TYR A 125 4.08 -1.64 4.30
CA TYR A 125 4.87 -1.68 3.08
C TYR A 125 4.75 -3.03 2.38
N GLU A 126 4.83 -4.15 3.12
CA GLU A 126 4.61 -5.49 2.56
C GLU A 126 3.19 -5.63 1.99
N ALA A 127 2.18 -5.09 2.65
CA ALA A 127 0.82 -5.04 2.12
C ALA A 127 0.75 -4.29 0.77
N CYS A 128 1.44 -3.14 0.65
CA CYS A 128 1.54 -2.41 -0.62
C CYS A 128 2.25 -3.22 -1.72
N HIS A 129 3.28 -3.98 -1.34
CA HIS A 129 4.03 -4.89 -2.20
C HIS A 129 3.14 -6.02 -2.74
N GLN A 130 2.33 -6.63 -1.87
CA GLN A 130 1.33 -7.66 -2.19
C GLN A 130 0.03 -7.07 -2.80
N CYS A 131 0.10 -5.86 -3.35
CA CYS A 131 -0.99 -5.20 -4.04
C CYS A 131 -2.21 -4.72 -3.21
N TYR A 132 -2.12 -4.72 -1.88
CA TYR A 132 -3.13 -4.11 -1.01
C TYR A 132 -2.93 -2.60 -0.84
N ARG A 133 -4.03 -1.88 -0.60
CA ARG A 133 -4.04 -0.45 -0.25
C ARG A 133 -3.88 -0.33 1.27
N ALA A 134 -2.72 0.10 1.73
CA ALA A 134 -2.51 0.43 3.13
C ALA A 134 -2.74 1.93 3.40
N LEU A 135 -3.05 2.28 4.64
CA LEU A 135 -3.03 3.66 5.15
C LEU A 135 -2.44 3.66 6.56
N PHE A 136 -1.34 4.39 6.75
CA PHE A 136 -0.74 4.68 8.04
C PHE A 136 -1.21 6.06 8.53
N THR A 137 -1.68 6.12 9.77
CA THR A 137 -2.07 7.39 10.38
C THR A 137 -1.95 7.33 11.90
N LYS A 138 -1.75 8.49 12.53
CA LYS A 138 -1.82 8.62 13.98
C LYS A 138 -3.27 8.59 14.43
N THR A 139 -3.55 7.94 15.56
CA THR A 139 -4.91 7.87 16.11
C THR A 139 -5.50 9.27 16.36
N ALA A 140 -4.71 10.21 16.89
CA ALA A 140 -5.12 11.61 17.05
C ALA A 140 -5.60 12.26 15.75
N HIS A 141 -4.93 11.99 14.63
CA HIS A 141 -5.28 12.58 13.35
C HIS A 141 -6.63 12.05 12.83
N VAL A 142 -6.93 10.77 13.05
CA VAL A 142 -8.24 10.18 12.73
C VAL A 142 -9.34 10.90 13.50
N ILE A 143 -9.18 11.00 14.82
CA ILE A 143 -10.15 11.63 15.72
C ILE A 143 -10.38 13.08 15.30
N HIS A 144 -9.30 13.87 15.16
CA HIS A 144 -9.41 15.28 14.77
C HIS A 144 -10.09 15.46 13.41
N THR A 145 -9.77 14.60 12.44
CA THR A 145 -10.41 14.63 11.10
C THR A 145 -11.91 14.36 11.20
N LEU A 146 -12.32 13.37 12.00
CA LEU A 146 -13.73 13.02 12.16
C LEU A 146 -14.50 14.06 12.97
N GLN A 147 -13.91 14.62 14.03
CA GLN A 147 -14.50 15.71 14.81
C GLN A 147 -14.74 16.95 13.95
N ALA A 148 -13.75 17.37 13.15
CA ALA A 148 -13.92 18.49 12.24
C ALA A 148 -15.03 18.25 11.20
N ALA A 149 -15.16 17.01 10.72
CA ALA A 149 -16.17 16.62 9.74
C ALA A 149 -17.60 16.51 10.32
N GLN A 150 -17.77 16.48 11.65
CA GLN A 150 -19.09 16.57 12.28
C GLN A 150 -19.69 17.96 12.13
N SER A 151 -18.85 19.01 12.13
CA SER A 151 -19.31 20.40 12.06
C SER A 151 -19.69 20.85 10.64
N ASP A 152 -19.21 20.17 9.59
CA ASP A 152 -19.42 20.55 8.18
C ASP A 152 -20.29 19.55 7.38
N HIS A 153 -20.95 18.61 8.06
CA HIS A 153 -21.76 17.54 7.47
C HIS A 153 -21.02 16.64 6.46
N SER A 154 -19.68 16.58 6.52
CA SER A 154 -18.87 15.74 5.63
C SER A 154 -18.36 14.43 6.26
N GLN A 155 -18.89 14.07 7.45
CA GLN A 155 -18.47 12.91 8.24
C GLN A 155 -18.41 11.60 7.44
N GLU A 156 -19.38 11.32 6.57
CA GLU A 156 -19.38 10.09 5.76
C GLU A 156 -18.16 10.02 4.82
N LYS A 157 -17.78 11.15 4.22
CA LYS A 157 -16.60 11.24 3.36
C LYS A 157 -15.31 11.07 4.16
N ALA A 158 -15.25 11.67 5.35
CA ALA A 158 -14.12 11.53 6.26
C ALA A 158 -13.97 10.09 6.74
N LEU A 159 -15.07 9.41 7.09
CA LEU A 159 -15.09 8.02 7.52
C LEU A 159 -14.61 7.07 6.41
N LYS A 160 -15.09 7.28 5.18
CA LYS A 160 -14.63 6.54 3.98
C LYS A 160 -13.12 6.61 3.76
N ARG A 161 -12.43 7.66 4.22
CA ARG A 161 -10.97 7.75 4.14
C ARG A 161 -10.28 6.68 4.98
N PHE A 162 -10.86 6.30 6.11
CA PHE A 162 -10.30 5.33 7.04
C PHE A 162 -10.90 3.92 6.87
N THR A 163 -12.07 3.78 6.25
CA THR A 163 -12.70 2.47 6.01
C THR A 163 -12.34 1.83 4.66
N LYS A 164 -12.08 2.63 3.61
CA LYS A 164 -11.74 2.12 2.27
C LYS A 164 -10.40 1.41 2.09
N PRO A 165 -9.30 1.74 2.80
CA PRO A 165 -8.05 1.02 2.66
C PRO A 165 -8.22 -0.45 3.07
N ASP A 166 -7.53 -1.36 2.39
CA ASP A 166 -7.53 -2.79 2.75
C ASP A 166 -6.89 -3.00 4.13
N LEU A 167 -5.82 -2.25 4.42
CA LEU A 167 -5.13 -2.24 5.72
C LEU A 167 -5.07 -0.82 6.29
N LEU A 168 -5.70 -0.60 7.45
CA LEU A 168 -5.57 0.63 8.24
C LEU A 168 -4.61 0.38 9.41
N ILE A 169 -3.54 1.18 9.49
CA ILE A 169 -2.57 1.15 10.58
C ILE A 169 -2.76 2.41 11.42
N LEU A 170 -3.13 2.19 12.69
CA LEU A 170 -3.30 3.23 13.69
C LEU A 170 -2.09 3.23 14.62
N ASP A 171 -1.31 4.31 14.58
CA ASP A 171 -0.18 4.49 15.50
C ASP A 171 -0.58 5.35 16.70
N GLU A 172 0.23 5.25 17.76
CA GLU A 172 0.10 6.03 18.99
C GLU A 172 -1.24 5.88 19.74
N LEU A 173 -1.96 4.78 19.54
CA LEU A 173 -3.26 4.52 20.16
C LEU A 173 -3.25 4.67 21.70
N GLY A 174 -2.15 4.27 22.35
CA GLY A 174 -2.01 4.28 23.81
C GLY A 174 -1.51 5.60 24.43
N PHE A 175 -1.28 6.65 23.64
CA PHE A 175 -0.69 7.90 24.14
C PHE A 175 -1.70 9.04 24.35
N LEU A 176 -2.98 8.83 24.03
CA LEU A 176 -4.01 9.87 24.09
C LEU A 176 -5.08 9.48 25.12
N PRO A 177 -5.31 10.28 26.18
CA PRO A 177 -6.52 10.15 26.96
C PRO A 177 -7.70 10.55 26.07
N LEU A 178 -8.51 9.57 25.68
CA LEU A 178 -9.70 9.80 24.86
C LEU A 178 -10.89 10.15 25.74
N ASP A 179 -11.59 11.23 25.41
CA ASP A 179 -12.92 11.46 25.95
C ASP A 179 -13.94 10.48 25.33
N GLN A 180 -15.15 10.44 25.87
CA GLN A 180 -16.19 9.52 25.40
C GLN A 180 -16.58 9.76 23.93
N GLY A 181 -16.60 11.01 23.47
CA GLY A 181 -16.91 11.34 22.08
C GLY A 181 -15.82 10.88 21.11
N GLN A 182 -14.56 11.07 21.48
CA GLN A 182 -13.40 10.61 20.72
C GLN A 182 -13.33 9.08 20.66
N ALA A 183 -13.62 8.39 21.77
CA ALA A 183 -13.70 6.94 21.82
C ALA A 183 -14.82 6.41 20.89
N ASN A 184 -15.99 7.06 20.89
CA ASN A 184 -17.10 6.71 19.99
C ASN A 184 -16.73 6.87 18.51
N LEU A 185 -16.01 7.94 18.15
CA LEU A 185 -15.53 8.16 16.78
C LEU A 185 -14.55 7.08 16.33
N LEU A 186 -13.62 6.71 17.19
CA LEU A 186 -12.69 5.62 16.90
C LEU A 186 -13.43 4.29 16.77
N PHE A 187 -14.37 4.01 17.67
CA PHE A 187 -15.21 2.82 17.61
C PHE A 187 -16.00 2.75 16.29
N GLN A 188 -16.56 3.86 15.82
CA GLN A 188 -17.26 3.91 14.54
C GLN A 188 -16.36 3.47 13.37
N VAL A 189 -15.11 3.93 13.32
CA VAL A 189 -14.15 3.48 12.29
C VAL A 189 -13.92 1.98 12.35
N LEU A 190 -13.74 1.43 13.56
CA LEU A 190 -13.45 0.02 13.77
C LEU A 190 -14.65 -0.87 13.41
N SER A 191 -15.85 -0.48 13.82
CA SER A 191 -17.11 -1.19 13.53
C SER A 191 -17.41 -1.19 12.03
N ASP A 192 -17.33 -0.03 11.36
CA ASP A 192 -17.55 0.05 9.92
C ASP A 192 -16.56 -0.81 9.14
N ARG A 193 -15.30 -0.89 9.58
CA ARG A 193 -14.31 -1.77 8.95
C ARG A 193 -14.60 -3.24 9.19
N TYR A 194 -15.14 -3.59 10.35
CA TYR A 194 -15.52 -4.97 10.64
C TYR A 194 -16.74 -5.40 9.82
N GLU A 195 -17.76 -4.54 9.72
CA GLU A 195 -19.00 -4.79 8.98
C GLU A 195 -18.81 -4.75 7.46
N TYR A 196 -18.05 -3.78 6.94
CA TYR A 196 -17.72 -3.71 5.51
C TYR A 196 -16.97 -4.96 5.05
N ASN A 197 -16.15 -5.51 5.94
CA ASN A 197 -15.46 -6.75 5.70
C ASN A 197 -16.35 -7.98 5.97
N GLN A 198 -17.67 -7.91 6.15
CA GLN A 198 -18.55 -9.11 6.20
C GLN A 198 -19.43 -9.31 4.97
N GLY A 199 -19.66 -8.26 4.18
CA GLY A 199 -20.32 -8.34 2.86
C GLY A 199 -19.39 -8.79 1.75
#